data_AF-E0USQ5-F1
#
_entry.id   AF-E0USQ5-F1
#
_cell.length_a   1.000
_cell.length_b   1.000
_cell.length_c   1.000
_cell.angle_alpha   90.00
_cell.angle_beta   90.00
_cell.angle_gamma   90.00
#
_symmetry.space_group_name_H-M   'P 1'
#
loop_
_entity.id
_entity.type
_entity.pdbx_description
1 polymer ?
#
loop_
_entity_poly.entity_id
_entity_poly.type
_entity_poly.pdbx_seq_one_letter_code
_entity_poly.pdbx_strand_id
1 'polypeptide(L)'
;MANHNWTQQDDLKVLYITLYGYTNLYPTKKDVAKLIGVSEGSLSYRIGNFKAIQGIGKATNYAKLSKEVYDKNHTKAQTILQNLASL
;
A
#
# COMPACT_ATOMS: atom_id res chain seq x y z
N MET A 1 -2.04 -11.15 19.19
CA MET A 1 -2.40 -9.98 18.33
C MET A 1 -3.40 -10.47 17.32
N ALA A 2 -4.59 -9.87 17.23
CA ALA A 2 -5.53 -10.21 16.17
C ALA A 2 -4.88 -9.85 14.82
N ASN A 3 -5.00 -10.73 13.83
CA ASN A 3 -4.54 -10.42 12.48
C ASN A 3 -5.40 -9.27 11.93
N HIS A 4 -4.78 -8.16 11.52
CA HIS A 4 -5.49 -7.08 10.84
C HIS A 4 -6.18 -7.63 9.59
N ASN A 5 -7.46 -7.34 9.44
CA ASN A 5 -8.21 -7.71 8.25
C ASN A 5 -8.02 -6.64 7.18
N TRP A 6 -7.10 -6.88 6.25
CA TRP A 6 -6.76 -5.94 5.19
C TRP A 6 -7.95 -5.65 4.27
N THR A 7 -8.24 -4.37 4.08
CA THR A 7 -9.30 -3.89 3.18
C THR A 7 -8.73 -3.39 1.85
N GLN A 8 -9.59 -3.21 0.85
CA GLN A 8 -9.20 -2.52 -0.39
C GLN A 8 -8.70 -1.10 -0.12
N GLN A 9 -9.28 -0.42 0.87
CA GLN A 9 -8.92 0.94 1.22
C GLN A 9 -7.53 1.03 1.85
N ASP A 10 -7.12 0.01 2.62
CA ASP A 10 -5.76 -0.11 3.13
C ASP A 10 -4.78 -0.31 1.96
N ASP A 11 -5.09 -1.24 1.06
CA ASP A 11 -4.24 -1.54 -0.09
C ASP A 11 -4.13 -0.37 -1.07
N LEU A 12 -5.15 0.49 -1.19
CA LEU A 12 -5.06 1.75 -1.94
C LEU A 12 -4.04 2.71 -1.31
N LYS A 13 -4.05 2.87 0.02
CA LYS A 13 -3.04 3.66 0.74
C LYS A 13 -1.64 3.10 0.53
N VAL A 14 -1.48 1.78 0.64
CA VAL A 14 -0.19 1.11 0.44
C VAL A 14 0.29 1.23 -1.01
N LEU A 15 -0.61 1.09 -1.99
CA LEU A 15 -0.27 1.27 -3.40
C LEU A 15 0.21 2.70 -3.67
N TYR A 16 -0.50 3.71 -3.18
CA TYR A 16 -0.13 5.11 -3.35
C TYR A 16 1.29 5.39 -2.89
N ILE A 17 1.64 5.03 -1.65
CA ILE A 17 2.99 5.24 -1.12
C ILE A 17 4.05 4.36 -1.79
N THR A 18 3.66 3.22 -2.38
CA THR A 18 4.60 2.36 -3.10
C THR A 18 4.99 2.99 -4.45
N LEU A 19 4.03 3.63 -5.13
CA LEU A 19 4.27 4.28 -6.42
C LEU A 19 4.94 5.64 -6.29
N TYR A 20 4.54 6.45 -5.31
CA TYR A 20 4.93 7.85 -5.20
C TYR A 20 5.83 8.16 -4.00
N GLY A 21 6.10 7.16 -3.15
CA GLY A 21 6.92 7.31 -1.95
C GLY A 21 6.18 8.00 -0.80
N TYR A 22 6.95 8.32 0.24
CA TYR A 22 6.50 9.16 1.34
C TYR A 22 6.96 10.59 1.10
N THR A 23 6.16 11.57 1.52
CA THR A 23 6.66 12.94 1.59
C THR A 23 7.40 13.15 2.92
N ASN A 24 8.25 14.17 2.98
CA ASN A 24 8.95 14.53 4.23
C ASN A 24 8.04 15.17 5.28
N LEU A 25 6.80 15.51 4.91
CA LEU A 25 5.86 16.24 5.76
C LEU A 25 4.68 15.36 6.19
N TYR A 26 4.00 14.72 5.24
CA TYR A 26 2.89 13.78 5.45
C TYR A 26 2.43 13.14 4.11
N PRO A 27 2.06 11.85 4.08
CA PRO A 27 2.16 10.89 5.17
C PRO A 27 3.54 10.24 5.24
N THR A 28 4.08 10.07 6.45
CA THR A 28 5.23 9.20 6.70
C THR A 28 4.79 7.73 6.76
N LYS A 29 5.76 6.79 6.78
CA LYS A 29 5.47 5.37 7.00
C LYS A 29 4.69 5.11 8.30
N LYS A 30 5.05 5.82 9.37
CA LYS A 30 4.39 5.73 10.67
C LYS A 30 2.95 6.23 10.60
N ASP A 31 2.71 7.31 9.86
CA ASP A 31 1.37 7.86 9.68
C ASP A 31 0.48 6.88 8.91
N VAL A 32 0.96 6.31 7.80
CA VAL A 32 0.18 5.31 7.05
C VAL A 32 -0.09 4.06 7.89
N ALA A 33 0.89 3.58 8.64
CA ALA A 33 0.70 2.43 9.52
C ALA A 33 -0.38 2.72 10.58
N LYS A 34 -0.38 3.92 11.17
CA LYS A 34 -1.40 4.39 12.11
C LYS A 34 -2.79 4.53 11.46
N LEU A 35 -2.87 5.08 10.25
CA LEU A 35 -4.14 5.22 9.52
C LEU A 35 -4.80 3.89 9.21
N ILE A 36 -3.99 2.86 8.90
CA ILE A 36 -4.47 1.51 8.61
C ILE A 36 -4.75 0.73 9.92
N GLY A 37 -4.08 1.07 11.02
CA GLY A 37 -4.20 0.37 12.30
C GLY A 37 -3.26 -0.83 12.43
N VAL A 38 -2.08 -0.78 11.77
CA VAL A 38 -1.09 -1.86 11.78
C VAL A 38 0.29 -1.37 12.24
N SER A 39 1.20 -2.32 12.52
CA SER A 39 2.61 -1.98 12.75
C SER A 39 3.32 -1.59 11.45
N GLU A 40 4.40 -0.80 11.55
CA GLU A 40 5.23 -0.47 10.39
C GLU A 40 5.84 -1.71 9.72
N GLY A 41 6.08 -2.79 10.47
CA GLY A 41 6.53 -4.08 9.94
C GLY A 41 5.46 -4.75 9.08
N SER A 42 4.21 -4.78 9.55
CA SER A 42 3.06 -5.30 8.79
C SER A 42 2.84 -4.49 7.51
N LEU A 43 2.94 -3.15 7.60
CA LEU A 43 2.91 -2.26 6.45
C LEU A 43 4.06 -2.57 5.46
N SER A 44 5.28 -2.81 5.95
CA SER A 44 6.43 -3.16 5.12
C SER A 44 6.21 -4.45 4.34
N TYR A 45 5.59 -5.45 4.97
CA TYR A 45 5.22 -6.69 4.30
C TYR A 45 4.21 -6.43 3.17
N ARG A 46 3.22 -5.56 3.42
CA ARG A 46 2.24 -5.18 2.40
C ARG A 46 2.84 -4.40 1.24
N ILE A 47 3.78 -3.49 1.50
CA ILE A 47 4.57 -2.82 0.46
C ILE A 47 5.36 -3.85 -0.35
N GLY A 48 5.90 -4.89 0.32
CA GLY A 48 6.56 -6.02 -0.31
C GLY A 48 5.69 -6.72 -1.36
N ASN A 49 4.40 -6.90 -1.09
CA ASN A 49 3.45 -7.46 -2.06
C ASN A 49 3.41 -6.63 -3.35
N PHE A 50 3.24 -5.30 -3.24
CA PHE A 50 3.16 -4.43 -4.41
C PHE A 50 4.48 -4.38 -5.18
N LYS A 51 5.63 -4.35 -4.49
CA LYS A 51 6.94 -4.42 -5.13
C LYS A 51 7.13 -5.73 -5.90
N ALA A 52 6.65 -6.86 -5.36
CA ALA A 52 6.66 -8.14 -6.06
C ALA A 52 5.78 -8.10 -7.32
N ILE A 53 4.56 -7.54 -7.22
CA ILE A 53 3.66 -7.36 -8.36
C ILE A 53 4.29 -6.50 -9.47
N GLN A 54 5.07 -5.47 -9.10
CA GLN A 54 5.82 -4.64 -10.04
C GLN A 54 7.07 -5.31 -10.63
N GLY A 55 7.45 -6.51 -10.17
CA GLY A 55 8.68 -7.17 -10.60
C GLY A 55 9.98 -6.59 -10.02
N ILE A 56 9.89 -5.71 -9.02
CA ILE A 56 11.05 -5.04 -8.38
C ILE A 56 11.42 -5.71 -7.04
N GLY A 57 10.49 -6.47 -6.46
CA GLY A 57 10.65 -7.16 -5.17
C GLY A 57 11.22 -8.58 -5.28
N LYS A 58 11.69 -9.10 -4.14
CA LYS A 58 12.13 -10.50 -3.98
C LYS A 58 11.03 -11.45 -3.50
N ALA A 59 9.86 -10.93 -3.13
CA ALA A 59 8.77 -11.76 -2.63
C ALA A 59 8.17 -12.56 -3.79
N THR A 60 8.10 -13.88 -3.63
CA THR A 60 7.54 -14.82 -4.60
C THR A 60 6.04 -15.03 -4.42
N ASN A 61 5.50 -14.64 -3.26
CA ASN A 61 4.09 -14.70 -2.92
C ASN A 61 3.61 -13.30 -2.51
N TYR A 62 2.46 -12.90 -3.05
CA TYR A 62 1.78 -11.65 -2.71
C TYR A 62 0.29 -11.91 -2.49
N ALA A 63 -0.36 -11.07 -1.69
CA ALA A 63 -1.78 -11.22 -1.41
C ALA A 63 -2.62 -10.96 -2.66
N LYS A 64 -3.64 -11.80 -2.88
CA LYS A 64 -4.60 -11.66 -4.00
C LYS A 64 -5.27 -10.27 -4.02
N LEU A 65 -5.67 -9.76 -2.85
CA LEU A 65 -6.25 -8.42 -2.70
C LEU A 65 -5.34 -7.32 -3.25
N SER A 66 -4.03 -7.41 -2.96
CA SER A 66 -3.05 -6.42 -3.41
C SER A 66 -2.88 -6.46 -4.93
N LYS A 67 -2.97 -7.64 -5.54
CA LYS A 67 -2.96 -7.78 -7.00
C LYS A 67 -4.19 -7.14 -7.63
N GLU A 68 -5.38 -7.41 -7.10
CA GLU A 68 -6.63 -6.81 -7.60
C GLU A 68 -6.61 -5.28 -7.52
N VAL A 69 -6.13 -4.74 -6.39
CA VAL A 69 -5.99 -3.28 -6.21
C VAL A 69 -4.95 -2.70 -7.16
N TYR A 70 -3.81 -3.37 -7.35
CA TYR A 70 -2.78 -2.93 -8.31
C TYR A 70 -3.34 -2.89 -9.73
N ASP A 71 -3.89 -4.00 -10.22
CA ASP A 71 -4.38 -4.13 -11.60
C ASP A 71 -5.41 -3.06 -11.94
N LYS A 72 -6.30 -2.75 -11.00
CA LYS A 72 -7.36 -1.76 -11.20
C LYS A 72 -6.87 -0.30 -11.15
N ASN A 73 -5.77 -0.02 -10.46
CA ASN A 73 -5.44 1.36 -10.07
C ASN A 73 -4.04 1.85 -10.45
N HIS A 74 -3.07 0.98 -10.76
CA HIS A 74 -1.67 1.38 -10.95
C HIS A 74 -1.42 2.35 -12.11
N THR A 75 -2.31 2.39 -13.11
CA THR A 75 -2.24 3.31 -14.26
C THR A 75 -2.96 4.63 -14.03
N LYS A 76 -3.64 4.82 -12.88
CA LYS A 76 -4.34 6.06 -12.57
C LYS A 76 -3.34 7.18 -12.30
N ALA A 77 -3.72 8.41 -12.63
CA ALA A 77 -2.94 9.59 -12.28
C ALA A 77 -2.77 9.71 -10.76
N GLN A 78 -1.65 10.28 -10.32
CA GLN A 78 -1.30 10.42 -8.90
C GLN A 78 -2.42 11.07 -8.07
N THR A 79 -3.01 12.16 -8.55
CA THR A 79 -4.10 12.88 -7.87
C THR A 79 -5.35 12.03 -7.71
N ILE A 80 -5.70 11.21 -8.71
CA ILE A 80 -6.83 10.28 -8.62
C ILE A 80 -6.54 9.22 -7.58
N LEU A 81 -5.33 8.65 -7.59
CA LEU A 81 -4.97 7.59 -6.66
C LEU A 81 -4.87 8.11 -5.22
N GLN A 82 -4.36 9.34 -5.04
CA GLN A 82 -4.34 10.03 -3.76
C GLN A 82 -5.75 10.19 -3.17
N ASN A 83 -6.69 10.68 -3.98
CA ASN A 83 -8.09 10.83 -3.57
C ASN A 83 -8.73 9.50 -3.21
N LEU A 84 -8.47 8.43 -3.99
CA LEU A 84 -8.95 7.08 -3.69
C LEU A 84 -8.35 6.52 -2.39
N ALA A 85 -7.07 6.78 -2.14
CA ALA A 85 -6.39 6.36 -0.91
C ALA A 85 -6.85 7.16 0.33
N SER A 86 -7.52 8.30 0.13
CA SER A 86 -7.86 9.26 1.18
C SER A 86 -6.61 9.75 1.93
N LEU A 87 -5.58 10.14 1.17
CA LEU A 87 -4.28 10.63 1.65
C LEU A 87 -3.98 12.06 1.20
#